data_AF-A0A2C6WLE4-F1
#
_entry.id   AF-A0A2C6WLE4-F1
#
_cell.length_a   1.000
_cell.length_b   1.000
_cell.length_c   1.000
_cell.angle_alpha   90.00
_cell.angle_beta   90.00
_cell.angle_gamma   90.00
#
_symmetry.space_group_name_H-M   'P 1'
#
loop_
_entity.id
_entity.type
_entity.pdbx_description
1 polymer ?
#
loop_
_entity_poly.entity_id
_entity_poly.type
_entity_poly.pdbx_seq_one_letter_code
_entity_poly.pdbx_strand_id
1 'polypeptide(L)' 'MVFIALILFIISIVLLIFSITLLMGKDGTMFSLFTKEQKALNKAQKLTIYLITIVLFVVSLIWLLNMI' A
#
# COMPACT_ATOMS: atom_id res chain seq x y z
N MET A 1 -8.85 -21.06 1.69
CA MET A 1 -8.59 -20.06 0.65
C MET A 1 -9.12 -18.67 1.02
N VAL A 2 -10.40 -18.56 1.41
CA VAL A 2 -10.99 -17.28 1.88
C VAL A 2 -10.17 -16.58 2.97
N PHE A 3 -9.73 -17.30 4.02
CA PHE A 3 -8.88 -16.74 5.07
C PHE A 3 -7.57 -16.12 4.56
N ILE A 4 -6.94 -16.74 3.55
CA ILE A 4 -5.69 -16.25 2.95
C ILE A 4 -5.96 -14.97 2.15
N ALA A 5 -7.05 -14.95 1.38
CA ALA A 5 -7.48 -13.76 0.64
C ALA A 5 -7.79 -12.60 1.59
N LEU A 6 -8.40 -12.88 2.74
CA LEU A 6 -8.71 -11.89 3.77
C LEU A 6 -7.44 -11.28 4.41
N ILE A 7 -6.44 -12.10 4.71
CA ILE A 7 -5.13 -11.63 5.20
C ILE A 7 -4.43 -10.76 4.15
N LEU A 8 -4.39 -11.21 2.89
CA LEU A 8 -3.83 -10.45 1.77
C LEU A 8 -4.54 -9.11 1.55
N PHE A 9 -5.85 -9.08 1.74
CA PHE A 9 -6.65 -7.87 1.64
C PHE A 9 -6.28 -6.86 2.74
N ILE A 10 -6.16 -7.32 4.00
CA ILE A 10 -5.74 -6.46 5.12
C ILE A 10 -4.33 -5.90 4.88
N ILE A 11 -3.39 -6.74 4.44
CA ILE A 11 -2.01 -6.30 4.12
C ILE A 11 -2.02 -5.26 3.00
N SER A 12 -2.84 -5.46 1.97
CA SER A 12 -2.97 -4.51 0.86
C SER A 12 -3.52 -3.16 1.33
N ILE A 13 -4.46 -3.14 2.28
CA ILE A 13 -4.95 -1.89 2.90
C ILE A 13 -3.82 -1.16 3.64
N VAL A 14 -3.05 -1.88 4.45
CA VAL A 14 -1.93 -1.29 5.21
C VAL A 14 -0.89 -0.69 4.26
N LEU A 15 -0.55 -1.40 3.18
CA LEU A 15 0.35 -0.90 2.13
C LEU A 15 -0.24 0.32 1.41
N LEU A 16 -1.54 0.34 1.15
CA LEU A 16 -2.20 1.47 0.49
C LEU A 16 -2.12 2.73 1.35
N ILE A 17 -2.42 2.61 2.65
CA ILE A 17 -2.31 3.71 3.62
C ILE A 17 -0.87 4.20 3.70
N PHE A 18 0.10 3.29 3.76
CA PHE A 18 1.52 3.63 3.74
C PHE A 18 1.90 4.39 2.47
N SER A 19 1.48 3.90 1.31
CA SER A 19 1.80 4.55 0.04
C SER A 19 1.14 5.92 -0.11
N ILE A 20 -0.09 6.11 0.37
CA ILE A 20 -0.76 7.42 0.41
C ILE A 20 0.02 8.38 1.30
N THR A 21 0.43 7.92 2.48
CA THR A 21 1.22 8.71 3.44
C THR A 21 2.55 9.15 2.82
N LEU A 22 3.21 8.23 2.13
CA LEU A 22 4.47 8.44 1.42
C LEU A 22 4.32 9.44 0.25
N LEU A 23 3.17 9.42 -0.44
CA LEU A 23 2.84 10.33 -1.54
C LEU A 23 2.44 11.73 -1.06
N MET A 24 1.66 11.81 0.01
CA MET A 24 1.25 13.08 0.62
C MET A 24 2.40 13.81 1.33
N GLY A 25 3.52 13.13 1.57
CA GLY A 25 4.67 13.70 2.29
C GLY A 25 4.35 14.10 3.72
N LYS A 26 3.19 13.66 4.24
CA LYS A 26 2.86 13.75 5.65
C LYS A 26 3.64 12.61 6.28
N ASP A 27 4.77 12.93 6.91
CA ASP A 27 5.48 12.03 7.80
C ASP A 27 4.56 11.76 9.00
N GLY A 28 3.51 10.96 8.79
CA GLY A 28 2.68 10.44 9.87
C GLY A 28 3.65 9.82 10.87
N THR A 29 3.61 10.29 12.11
CA THR A 29 4.64 10.07 13.14
C THR A 29 5.06 8.60 13.31
N MET A 30 4.20 7.64 12.95
CA MET A 30 4.50 6.20 12.89
C MET A 30 5.46 5.77 11.78
N PHE A 31 5.53 6.46 10.64
CA PHE A 31 6.38 6.10 9.50
C PHE A 31 7.68 6.90 9.45
N SER A 32 7.86 7.87 10.36
CA SER A 32 9.08 8.67 10.50
C SER A 32 10.35 7.84 10.79
N LEU A 33 10.18 6.62 11.31
CA LEU A 33 11.28 5.66 11.51
C LEU A 33 11.80 5.06 10.20
N PHE A 34 10.97 5.04 9.14
CA PHE A 34 11.35 4.54 7.81
C PHE A 34 11.77 5.66 6.84
N THR A 35 11.61 6.94 7.22
CA THR A 35 11.77 8.08 6.29
C THR A 35 13.20 8.61 6.13
N LYS A 36 14.17 8.15 6.93
CA LYS A 36 15.59 8.55 6.72
C LYS A 36 16.12 8.10 5.35
N GLU A 37 15.66 6.95 4.83
CA GLU A 37 16.01 6.49 3.48
C GLU A 37 14.95 6.86 2.41
N GLN A 38 13.68 7.06 2.79
CA GLN A 38 12.63 7.45 1.83
C GLN A 38 12.74 8.89 1.30
N LYS A 39 13.55 9.75 1.94
CA LYS A 39 13.89 11.08 1.39
C LYS A 39 14.66 11.00 0.06
N ALA A 40 15.23 9.84 -0.29
CA ALA A 40 15.92 9.62 -1.56
C ALA A 40 14.99 9.19 -2.72
N LEU A 41 13.73 8.83 -2.44
CA LEU A 41 12.77 8.41 -3.48
C LEU A 41 12.21 9.61 -4.23
N ASN A 42 12.41 9.62 -5.55
CA ASN A 42 11.89 10.66 -6.42
C ASN A 42 10.35 10.60 -6.49
N LYS A 43 9.67 11.73 -6.74
CA LYS A 43 8.19 11.81 -6.83
C LYS A 43 7.60 10.74 -7.77
N ALA A 44 8.27 10.48 -8.89
CA ALA A 44 7.87 9.45 -9.85
C ALA A 44 7.86 8.05 -9.22
N GLN A 45 8.87 7.68 -8.42
CA GLN A 45 8.94 6.37 -7.77
C GLN A 45 7.85 6.22 -6.71
N LYS A 46 7.56 7.28 -5.95
CA LYS A 46 6.47 7.32 -4.97
C LYS A 46 5.11 7.07 -5.63
N LEU A 47 4.88 7.71 -6.78
CA LEU A 47 3.68 7.53 -7.59
C LEU A 47 3.58 6.10 -8.14
N THR A 48 4.68 5.52 -8.60
CA THR A 48 4.73 4.13 -9.08
C THR A 48 4.38 3.14 -7.97
N ILE A 49 4.94 3.30 -6.77
CA ILE A 49 4.60 2.46 -5.61
C ILE A 49 3.10 2.55 -5.31
N TYR A 50 2.53 3.76 -5.34
CA TYR A 50 1.11 3.97 -5.12
C TYR A 50 0.23 3.26 -6.16
N LEU A 51 0.56 3.42 -7.45
CA LEU A 51 -0.16 2.76 -8.54
C LEU A 51 -0.10 1.24 -8.43
N ILE A 52 1.08 0.67 -8.17
CA ILE A 52 1.25 -0.78 -7.98
C ILE A 52 0.41 -1.25 -6.78
N THR A 53 0.40 -0.49 -5.69
CA THR A 53 -0.36 -0.85 -4.49
C THR A 53 -1.87 -0.80 -4.74
N ILE A 54 -2.36 0.17 -5.52
CA ILE A 54 -3.77 0.20 -5.97
C ILE A 54 -4.09 -1.06 -6.79
N VAL A 55 -3.25 -1.40 -7.77
CA VAL A 55 -3.48 -2.58 -8.62
C VAL A 55 -3.51 -3.84 -7.77
N LEU A 56 -2.59 -3.99 -6.83
CA LEU A 56 -2.55 -5.11 -5.88
C LEU A 56 -3.84 -5.18 -5.04
N PHE A 57 -4.30 -4.04 -4.53
CA PHE A 57 -5.53 -3.94 -3.77
C PHE A 57 -6.76 -4.35 -4.60
N VAL A 58 -6.87 -3.87 -5.84
CA VAL A 58 -7.97 -4.21 -6.76
C VAL A 58 -7.98 -5.70 -7.08
N VAL A 59 -6.81 -6.29 -7.37
CA VAL A 59 -6.71 -7.74 -7.62
C VAL A 59 -7.12 -8.54 -6.39
N SER A 60 -6.66 -8.13 -5.21
CA SER A 60 -7.04 -8.76 -3.94
C SER A 60 -8.54 -8.66 -3.67
N LEU A 61 -9.15 -7.51 -3.96
CA LEU A 61 -10.60 -7.29 -3.83
C LEU A 61 -11.40 -8.18 -4.79
N ILE A 62 -11.02 -8.24 -6.09
CA ILE A 62 -11.67 -9.08 -7.09
C ILE A 62 -11.58 -10.56 -6.67
N TRP A 63 -10.42 -10.97 -6.18
CA TRP A 63 -10.23 -12.35 -5.75
C TRP A 63 -11.07 -12.70 -4.53
N LEU A 64 -11.20 -11.78 -3.56
CA LEU A 64 -12.08 -11.94 -2.42
C LEU A 64 -13.56 -12.01 -2.85
N LEU A 65 -13.98 -11.14 -3.78
CA LEU A 65 -15.34 -11.11 -4.31
C LEU A 65 -15.70 -12.39 -5.05
N ASN A 66 -14.75 -12.97 -5.78
CA ASN A 66 -14.93 -14.22 -6.52
C ASN A 66 -14.92 -15.47 -5.63
N MET A 67 -14.58 -15.34 -4.34
CA MET A 67 -14.59 -16.43 -3.37
C MET A 67 -15.79 -16.39 -2.40
N ILE A 68 -16.57 -15.32 -2.41
CA ILE A 68 -17.82 -15.15 -1.67
C ILE A 68 -18.98 -15.64 -2.53
#